data_AF-A0A2T0KKP7-F1
#
_entry.id   AF-A0A2T0KKP7-F1
#
_cell.length_a   1.000
_cell.length_b   1.000
_cell.length_c   1.000
_cell.angle_alpha   90.00
_cell.angle_beta   90.00
_cell.angle_gamma   90.00
#
_symmetry.space_group_name_H-M   'P 1'
#
loop_
_entity.id
_entity.type
_entity.pdbx_description
1 polymer ?
#
loop_
_entity_poly.entity_id
_entity_poly.type
_entity_poly.pdbx_seq_one_letter_code
_entity_poly.pdbx_strand_id
1 'polypeptide(L)'
;MPRLDIPGDVRRVFDVIKDGGVAIWPNDVGYGMIGGTTQALKKIFDTKKRGSHKRNALIGDAITQREVHRLDQRSQDIIETITIDYNLPLGVIAPCNIDHPLLRKVDPELLEASTANGTIAMLLNAGPVYAELTRLSREEVQPLFGSSANLSGTGQRFRADDLQPEIRNAADIVLDYGLRKYHHYGRSVTIMRFPEVEVVRIGTCYELIVDAVRREYGIELPADPGRDVLPSGHLKEFELAKND
;
A
#
# COMPACT_ATOMS: atom_id res chain seq x y z
N MET A 1 -8.19 -31.28 7.80
CA MET A 1 -8.43 -29.92 7.26
C MET A 1 -7.24 -29.53 6.42
N PRO A 2 -7.40 -29.13 5.14
CA PRO A 2 -6.27 -28.66 4.36
C PRO A 2 -5.69 -27.39 5.00
N ARG A 3 -4.36 -27.27 5.01
CA ARG A 3 -3.66 -26.04 5.40
C ARG A 3 -3.84 -24.99 4.30
N LEU A 4 -3.56 -23.71 4.62
CA LEU A 4 -3.57 -22.63 3.64
C LEU A 4 -2.53 -22.89 2.54
N ASP A 5 -2.92 -22.73 1.27
CA ASP A 5 -2.03 -22.79 0.10
C ASP A 5 -1.76 -21.37 -0.43
N ILE A 6 -0.98 -20.61 0.35
CA ILE A 6 -0.64 -19.22 -0.01
C ILE A 6 0.03 -19.13 -1.39
N PRO A 7 1.04 -19.97 -1.74
CA PRO A 7 1.66 -19.89 -3.06
C PRO A 7 0.69 -20.14 -4.21
N GLY A 8 -0.14 -21.19 -4.12
CA GLY A 8 -1.13 -21.49 -5.16
C GLY A 8 -2.23 -20.42 -5.26
N ASP A 9 -2.68 -19.90 -4.13
CA ASP A 9 -3.68 -18.83 -4.07
C ASP A 9 -3.18 -17.51 -4.65
N VAL A 10 -1.98 -17.11 -4.26
CA VAL A 10 -1.34 -15.88 -4.77
C VAL A 10 -1.00 -16.02 -6.24
N ARG A 11 -0.59 -17.21 -6.72
CA ARG A 11 -0.38 -17.46 -8.14
C ARG A 11 -1.64 -17.17 -8.97
N ARG A 12 -2.81 -17.67 -8.55
CA ARG A 12 -4.08 -17.39 -9.26
C ARG A 12 -4.40 -15.90 -9.30
N VAL A 13 -4.17 -15.18 -8.19
CA VAL A 13 -4.33 -13.72 -8.14
C VAL A 13 -3.36 -13.04 -9.10
N PHE A 14 -2.09 -13.46 -9.11
CA PHE A 14 -1.05 -12.87 -9.92
C PHE A 14 -1.27 -13.07 -11.42
N ASP A 15 -1.73 -14.24 -11.83
CA ASP A 15 -2.03 -14.54 -13.23
C ASP A 15 -3.18 -13.65 -13.76
N VAL A 16 -4.24 -13.43 -12.96
CA VAL A 16 -5.31 -12.47 -13.30
C VAL A 16 -4.78 -11.05 -13.53
N ILE A 17 -3.81 -10.61 -12.73
CA ILE A 17 -3.20 -9.28 -12.88
C ILE A 17 -2.38 -9.20 -14.17
N LYS A 18 -1.60 -10.24 -14.47
CA LYS A 18 -0.80 -10.31 -15.70
C LYS A 18 -1.68 -10.29 -16.96
N ASP A 19 -2.85 -10.90 -16.89
CA ASP A 19 -3.85 -10.89 -17.95
C ASP A 19 -4.64 -9.57 -18.03
N GLY A 20 -4.27 -8.56 -17.22
CA GLY A 20 -4.84 -7.22 -17.25
C GLY A 20 -6.08 -7.03 -16.39
N GLY A 21 -6.42 -8.01 -15.55
CA GLY A 21 -7.54 -7.96 -14.63
C GLY A 21 -7.26 -7.17 -13.35
N VAL A 22 -8.32 -7.02 -12.55
CA VAL A 22 -8.32 -6.44 -11.21
C VAL A 22 -8.52 -7.53 -10.19
N ALA A 23 -7.67 -7.57 -9.17
CA ALA A 23 -7.88 -8.47 -8.04
C ALA A 23 -8.27 -7.70 -6.77
N ILE A 24 -8.97 -8.40 -5.88
CA ILE A 24 -9.02 -8.05 -4.46
C ILE A 24 -8.22 -9.08 -3.69
N TRP A 25 -7.21 -8.62 -2.95
CA TRP A 25 -6.34 -9.48 -2.15
C TRP A 25 -6.36 -9.11 -0.67
N PRO A 26 -6.10 -10.06 0.22
CA PRO A 26 -5.95 -9.82 1.65
C PRO A 26 -4.48 -9.55 2.02
N ASN A 27 -4.23 -8.53 2.83
CA ASN A 27 -2.95 -8.30 3.50
C ASN A 27 -3.21 -7.99 4.98
N ASP A 28 -2.19 -7.96 5.82
CA ASP A 28 -2.38 -7.85 7.27
C ASP A 28 -3.06 -6.55 7.71
N VAL A 29 -2.95 -5.49 6.91
CA VAL A 29 -3.60 -4.18 7.15
C VAL A 29 -5.00 -4.05 6.53
N GLY A 30 -5.51 -5.09 5.87
CA GLY A 30 -6.86 -5.13 5.28
C GLY A 30 -6.91 -5.72 3.87
N TYR A 31 -8.06 -5.58 3.20
CA TYR A 31 -8.22 -5.95 1.79
C TYR A 31 -7.80 -4.80 0.86
N GLY A 32 -6.99 -5.12 -0.16
CA GLY A 32 -6.56 -4.23 -1.21
C GLY A 32 -7.23 -4.56 -2.54
N MET A 33 -7.38 -3.56 -3.41
CA MET A 33 -7.87 -3.67 -4.79
C MET A 33 -6.81 -3.11 -5.73
N ILE A 34 -6.41 -3.92 -6.70
CA ILE A 34 -5.09 -3.84 -7.33
C ILE A 34 -5.10 -4.29 -8.80
N GLY A 35 -4.13 -3.80 -9.56
CA GLY A 35 -3.94 -4.16 -10.96
C GLY A 35 -2.55 -3.78 -11.45
N GLY A 36 -2.22 -4.21 -12.67
CA GLY A 36 -0.91 -4.01 -13.28
C GLY A 36 -0.92 -3.28 -14.63
N THR A 37 -2.10 -2.87 -15.10
CA THR A 37 -2.29 -2.21 -16.41
C THR A 37 -3.08 -0.92 -16.26
N THR A 38 -2.95 -0.02 -17.24
CA THR A 38 -3.72 1.23 -17.30
C THR A 38 -5.23 0.97 -17.22
N GLN A 39 -5.71 -0.04 -17.94
CA GLN A 39 -7.13 -0.42 -17.94
C GLN A 39 -7.60 -0.87 -16.55
N ALA A 40 -6.85 -1.76 -15.90
CA ALA A 40 -7.18 -2.26 -14.57
C ALA A 40 -7.21 -1.11 -13.55
N LEU A 41 -6.24 -0.21 -13.62
CA LEU A 41 -6.11 0.88 -12.66
C LEU A 41 -7.15 1.97 -12.91
N LYS A 42 -7.49 2.26 -14.17
CA LYS A 42 -8.65 3.09 -14.51
C LYS A 42 -9.95 2.50 -13.95
N LYS A 43 -10.19 1.19 -14.13
CA LYS A 43 -11.35 0.47 -13.55
C LYS A 43 -11.38 0.64 -12.03
N ILE A 44 -10.24 0.54 -11.34
CA ILE A 44 -10.12 0.75 -9.89
C ILE A 44 -10.46 2.20 -9.51
N PHE A 45 -9.89 3.20 -10.20
CA PHE A 45 -10.14 4.62 -9.93
C PHE A 45 -11.62 4.98 -10.10
N ASP A 46 -12.22 4.57 -11.23
CA ASP A 46 -13.61 4.84 -11.58
C ASP A 46 -14.57 4.18 -10.56
N THR A 47 -14.37 2.89 -10.29
CA THR A 47 -15.20 2.13 -9.33
C THR A 47 -15.17 2.75 -7.94
N LYS A 48 -13.99 3.20 -7.50
CA LYS A 48 -13.81 3.76 -6.15
C LYS A 48 -14.26 5.21 -6.03
N LYS A 49 -14.69 5.86 -7.12
CA LYS A 49 -15.04 7.30 -7.16
C LYS A 49 -13.93 8.17 -6.55
N ARG A 50 -12.69 7.92 -6.97
CA ARG A 50 -11.52 8.59 -6.39
C ARG A 50 -11.43 10.04 -6.82
N GLY A 51 -11.08 10.92 -5.87
CA GLY A 51 -10.68 12.29 -6.17
C GLY A 51 -9.31 12.34 -6.87
N SER A 52 -9.10 13.36 -7.70
CA SER A 52 -7.87 13.59 -8.49
C SER A 52 -6.59 13.77 -7.65
N HIS A 53 -6.73 14.06 -6.35
CA HIS A 53 -5.61 14.21 -5.40
C HIS A 53 -5.11 12.88 -4.82
N LYS A 54 -5.82 11.76 -5.04
CA LYS A 54 -5.41 10.44 -4.54
C LYS A 54 -4.42 9.78 -5.51
N ARG A 55 -3.43 9.09 -4.96
CA ARG A 55 -2.45 8.28 -5.71
C ARG A 55 -2.59 6.81 -5.30
N ASN A 56 -2.26 5.89 -6.20
CA ASN A 56 -2.08 4.47 -5.84
C ASN A 56 -0.67 4.27 -5.30
N ALA A 57 -0.53 3.32 -4.37
CA ALA A 57 0.77 2.87 -3.93
C ALA A 57 1.27 1.76 -4.87
N LEU A 58 2.58 1.76 -5.12
CA LEU A 58 3.29 0.60 -5.63
C LEU A 58 3.37 -0.44 -4.50
N ILE A 59 3.17 -1.70 -4.86
CA ILE A 59 3.18 -2.81 -3.93
C ILE A 59 4.48 -3.59 -4.15
N GLY A 60 5.36 -3.57 -3.15
CA GLY A 60 6.71 -4.12 -3.25
C GLY A 60 7.21 -4.69 -1.93
N ASP A 61 8.28 -5.49 -2.03
CA ASP A 61 9.03 -5.95 -0.87
C ASP A 61 10.24 -5.04 -0.59
N ALA A 62 11.00 -5.37 0.46
CA ALA A 62 12.17 -4.59 0.87
C ALA A 62 13.27 -4.52 -0.20
N ILE A 63 13.40 -5.53 -1.08
CA ILE A 63 14.38 -5.48 -2.17
C ILE A 63 13.88 -4.52 -3.24
N THR A 64 12.62 -4.66 -3.69
CA THR A 64 12.02 -3.72 -4.64
C THR A 64 12.10 -2.28 -4.13
N GLN A 65 11.86 -2.06 -2.84
CA GLN A 65 11.93 -0.73 -2.25
C GLN A 65 13.32 -0.11 -2.31
N ARG A 66 14.38 -0.87 -2.00
CA ARG A 66 15.76 -0.38 -2.10
C ARG A 66 16.15 -0.03 -3.54
N GLU A 67 15.61 -0.77 -4.52
CA GLU A 67 15.90 -0.55 -5.93
C GLU A 67 15.11 0.63 -6.53
N VAL A 68 13.87 0.83 -6.06
CA VAL A 68 12.96 1.85 -6.57
C VAL A 68 13.17 3.20 -5.87
N HIS A 69 13.31 3.24 -4.54
CA HIS A 69 13.49 4.51 -3.83
C HIS A 69 14.95 4.98 -3.83
N ARG A 70 15.15 6.29 -3.99
CA ARG A 70 16.44 6.95 -3.85
C ARG A 70 16.51 7.58 -2.46
N LEU A 71 17.16 6.89 -1.53
CA LEU A 71 17.25 7.27 -0.12
C LEU A 71 18.69 7.35 0.35
N ASP A 72 18.93 8.20 1.35
CA ASP A 72 20.18 8.14 2.11
C ASP A 72 20.18 6.95 3.09
N GLN A 73 21.36 6.62 3.62
CA GLN A 73 21.51 5.48 4.51
C GLN A 73 20.61 5.61 5.75
N ARG A 74 20.53 6.81 6.34
CA ARG A 74 19.71 7.06 7.54
C ARG A 74 18.23 6.77 7.29
N SER A 75 17.68 7.23 6.18
CA SER A 75 16.27 6.98 5.83
C SER A 75 16.03 5.50 5.59
N GLN A 76 16.96 4.82 4.92
CA GLN A 76 16.87 3.39 4.68
C GLN A 76 16.93 2.60 5.98
N ASP A 77 17.83 2.95 6.91
CA ASP A 77 17.95 2.32 8.22
C ASP A 77 16.64 2.45 9.02
N ILE A 78 16.02 3.64 9.05
CA ILE A 78 14.74 3.85 9.74
C ILE A 78 13.65 2.93 9.18
N ILE A 79 13.55 2.84 7.84
CA ILE A 79 12.55 1.98 7.18
C ILE A 79 12.80 0.51 7.52
N GLU A 80 14.06 0.06 7.49
CA GLU A 80 14.42 -1.33 7.79
C GLU A 80 14.24 -1.68 9.26
N THR A 81 14.55 -0.76 10.18
CA THR A 81 14.23 -0.94 11.59
C THR A 81 12.73 -1.17 11.78
N ILE A 82 11.88 -0.34 11.17
CA ILE A 82 10.42 -0.51 11.29
C ILE A 82 9.95 -1.83 10.65
N THR A 83 10.40 -2.10 9.41
CA THR A 83 9.80 -3.15 8.58
C THR A 83 10.44 -4.52 8.71
N ILE A 84 11.72 -4.59 9.06
CA ILE A 84 12.50 -5.82 9.19
C ILE A 84 12.70 -6.15 10.67
N ASP A 85 13.32 -5.26 11.44
CA ASP A 85 13.72 -5.55 12.83
C ASP A 85 12.50 -5.65 13.76
N TYR A 86 11.59 -4.67 13.66
CA TYR A 86 10.34 -4.66 14.42
C TYR A 86 9.18 -5.37 13.70
N ASN A 87 9.39 -5.77 12.43
CA ASN A 87 8.42 -6.52 11.63
C ASN A 87 7.02 -5.86 11.58
N LEU A 88 6.99 -4.54 11.33
CA LEU A 88 5.76 -3.75 11.22
C LEU A 88 5.46 -3.36 9.76
N PRO A 89 4.18 -3.24 9.37
CA PRO A 89 3.82 -2.73 8.06
C PRO A 89 4.04 -1.21 7.99
N LEU A 90 4.55 -0.73 6.86
CA LEU A 90 4.80 0.70 6.64
C LEU A 90 4.48 1.11 5.21
N GLY A 91 3.80 2.24 5.04
CA GLY A 91 3.76 2.98 3.79
C GLY A 91 4.91 3.98 3.73
N VAL A 92 5.74 3.92 2.70
CA VAL A 92 6.91 4.77 2.51
C VAL A 92 6.68 5.65 1.28
N ILE A 93 6.77 6.96 1.42
CA ILE A 93 6.80 7.90 0.29
C ILE A 93 8.22 8.44 0.18
N ALA A 94 8.85 8.28 -0.98
CA ALA A 94 10.21 8.76 -1.20
C ALA A 94 10.48 9.08 -2.67
N PRO A 95 11.53 9.87 -2.99
CA PRO A 95 12.02 10.03 -4.36
C PRO A 95 12.28 8.68 -5.01
N CYS A 96 11.95 8.54 -6.29
CA CYS A 96 12.04 7.26 -6.98
C CYS A 96 12.95 7.26 -8.20
N ASN A 97 13.47 6.09 -8.54
CA ASN A 97 14.20 5.81 -9.76
C ASN A 97 13.23 5.38 -10.86
N ILE A 98 12.77 6.32 -11.68
CA ILE A 98 11.77 6.04 -12.74
C ILE A 98 12.25 5.03 -13.78
N ASP A 99 13.58 4.88 -13.92
CA ASP A 99 14.21 3.96 -14.87
C ASP A 99 14.22 2.50 -14.38
N HIS A 100 13.72 2.24 -13.16
CA HIS A 100 13.61 0.89 -12.62
C HIS A 100 12.75 0.00 -13.55
N PRO A 101 13.13 -1.27 -13.82
CA PRO A 101 12.42 -2.14 -14.76
C PRO A 101 10.91 -2.28 -14.49
N LEU A 102 10.50 -2.34 -13.22
CA LEU A 102 9.07 -2.35 -12.85
C LEU A 102 8.36 -1.07 -13.29
N LEU A 103 8.98 0.11 -13.11
CA LEU A 103 8.38 1.39 -13.44
C LEU A 103 8.39 1.67 -14.94
N ARG A 104 9.41 1.22 -15.67
CA ARG A 104 9.46 1.33 -17.15
C ARG A 104 8.38 0.52 -17.88
N LYS A 105 7.79 -0.49 -17.22
CA LYS A 105 6.64 -1.24 -17.73
C LYS A 105 5.30 -0.56 -17.50
N VAL A 106 5.27 0.48 -16.67
CA VAL A 106 4.07 1.24 -16.34
C VAL A 106 3.83 2.25 -17.44
N ASP A 107 2.58 2.34 -17.90
CA ASP A 107 2.18 3.40 -18.81
C ASP A 107 2.47 4.78 -18.20
N PRO A 108 2.99 5.76 -18.97
CA PRO A 108 3.32 7.09 -18.46
C PRO A 108 2.15 7.78 -17.74
N GLU A 109 0.92 7.68 -18.26
CA GLU A 109 -0.27 8.31 -17.65
C GLU A 109 -0.54 7.69 -16.26
N LEU A 110 -0.35 6.39 -16.15
CA LEU A 110 -0.53 5.67 -14.90
C LEU A 110 0.58 5.97 -13.88
N LEU A 111 1.81 6.11 -14.35
CA LEU A 111 2.93 6.50 -13.51
C LEU A 111 2.72 7.91 -12.97
N GLU A 112 2.23 8.85 -13.78
CA GLU A 112 1.83 10.20 -13.33
C GLU A 112 0.72 10.14 -12.27
N ALA A 113 -0.30 9.29 -12.48
CA ALA A 113 -1.40 9.09 -11.53
C ALA A 113 -0.98 8.39 -10.22
N SER A 114 0.24 7.84 -10.15
CA SER A 114 0.78 7.13 -8.98
C SER A 114 1.98 7.82 -8.36
N THR A 115 2.47 8.91 -8.97
CA THR A 115 3.59 9.71 -8.49
C THR A 115 3.15 11.14 -8.16
N ALA A 116 3.94 11.81 -7.34
CA ALA A 116 3.77 13.24 -7.05
C ALA A 116 5.12 13.83 -6.66
N ASN A 117 5.49 14.97 -7.27
CA ASN A 117 6.72 15.68 -6.95
C ASN A 117 7.98 14.78 -7.01
N GLY A 118 8.06 13.88 -8.00
CA GLY A 118 9.17 12.93 -8.16
C GLY A 118 9.20 11.77 -7.14
N THR A 119 8.19 11.67 -6.28
CA THR A 119 8.07 10.62 -5.26
C THR A 119 7.03 9.57 -5.65
N ILE A 120 7.21 8.36 -5.11
CA ILE A 120 6.23 7.26 -5.20
C ILE A 120 5.93 6.75 -3.79
N ALA A 121 4.69 6.32 -3.57
CA ALA A 121 4.31 5.63 -2.34
C ALA A 121 4.46 4.12 -2.51
N MET A 122 5.08 3.44 -1.55
CA MET A 122 5.18 1.99 -1.49
C MET A 122 4.61 1.46 -0.17
N LEU A 123 3.76 0.43 -0.23
CA LEU A 123 3.45 -0.38 0.96
C LEU A 123 4.59 -1.38 1.16
N LEU A 124 4.89 -1.73 2.42
CA LEU A 124 5.88 -2.73 2.81
C LEU A 124 5.35 -3.59 3.95
N ASN A 125 5.86 -4.82 4.02
CA ASN A 125 5.71 -5.77 5.12
C ASN A 125 4.26 -5.95 5.65
N ALA A 126 3.32 -6.32 4.78
CA ALA A 126 1.92 -6.55 5.16
C ALA A 126 1.52 -8.04 5.21
N GLY A 127 2.42 -8.91 5.69
CA GLY A 127 2.15 -10.32 5.99
C GLY A 127 2.45 -11.33 4.88
N PRO A 128 2.19 -12.63 5.10
CA PRO A 128 2.66 -13.71 4.22
C PRO A 128 2.07 -13.69 2.80
N VAL A 129 0.76 -13.42 2.67
CA VAL A 129 0.09 -13.31 1.35
C VAL A 129 0.67 -12.14 0.55
N TYR A 130 0.94 -11.02 1.24
CA TYR A 130 1.57 -9.86 0.66
C TYR A 130 3.00 -10.17 0.19
N ALA A 131 3.80 -10.82 1.04
CA ALA A 131 5.18 -11.17 0.75
C ALA A 131 5.31 -12.06 -0.49
N GLU A 132 4.45 -13.08 -0.62
CA GLU A 132 4.46 -13.94 -1.80
C GLU A 132 4.07 -13.18 -3.07
N LEU A 133 3.07 -12.29 -3.00
CA LEU A 133 2.65 -11.51 -4.16
C LEU A 133 3.74 -10.53 -4.62
N THR A 134 4.40 -9.86 -3.68
CA THR A 134 5.51 -8.94 -3.99
C THR A 134 6.73 -9.67 -4.52
N ARG A 135 6.99 -10.90 -4.04
CA ARG A 135 8.06 -11.75 -4.56
C ARG A 135 7.82 -12.06 -6.04
N LEU A 136 6.60 -12.47 -6.41
CA LEU A 136 6.23 -12.72 -7.81
C LEU A 136 6.33 -11.47 -8.69
N SER A 137 5.83 -10.33 -8.17
CA SER A 137 5.96 -9.03 -8.83
C SER A 137 7.41 -8.71 -9.20
N ARG A 138 8.34 -8.87 -8.25
CA ARG A 138 9.76 -8.64 -8.47
C ARG A 138 10.35 -9.62 -9.49
N GLU A 139 10.14 -10.92 -9.28
CA GLU A 139 10.75 -11.98 -10.10
C GLU A 139 10.28 -11.96 -11.56
N GLU A 140 9.00 -11.67 -11.78
CA GLU A 140 8.42 -11.62 -13.13
C GLU A 140 8.35 -10.20 -13.70
N VAL A 141 8.86 -9.22 -12.95
CA VAL A 141 8.87 -7.80 -13.29
C VAL A 141 7.47 -7.33 -13.70
N GLN A 142 6.46 -7.60 -12.86
CA GLN A 142 5.07 -7.21 -13.09
C GLN A 142 4.69 -6.08 -12.13
N PRO A 143 4.48 -4.84 -12.59
CA PRO A 143 4.07 -3.76 -11.69
C PRO A 143 2.73 -4.08 -11.03
N LEU A 144 2.66 -3.79 -9.73
CA LEU A 144 1.47 -3.94 -8.90
C LEU A 144 1.13 -2.60 -8.27
N PHE A 145 0.07 -1.96 -8.76
CA PHE A 145 -0.44 -0.73 -8.16
C PHE A 145 -1.77 -1.00 -7.50
N GLY A 146 -1.98 -0.36 -6.36
CA GLY A 146 -3.15 -0.68 -5.58
C GLY A 146 -3.41 0.26 -4.44
N SER A 147 -4.52 -0.04 -3.79
CA SER A 147 -4.99 0.68 -2.61
C SER A 147 -6.02 -0.15 -1.86
N SER A 148 -6.57 0.36 -0.76
CA SER A 148 -7.65 -0.29 -0.01
C SER A 148 -8.85 -0.66 -0.90
N ALA A 149 -9.50 -1.80 -0.65
CA ALA A 149 -10.70 -2.26 -1.36
C ALA A 149 -11.98 -1.69 -0.72
N ASN A 150 -12.32 -0.45 -1.04
CA ASN A 150 -13.47 0.27 -0.47
C ASN A 150 -13.88 1.45 -1.36
N LEU A 151 -15.10 1.97 -1.26
CA LEU A 151 -15.42 3.28 -1.85
C LEU A 151 -14.58 4.38 -1.16
N SER A 152 -14.14 5.38 -1.91
CA SER A 152 -13.30 6.47 -1.36
C SER A 152 -13.96 7.12 -0.14
N GLY A 153 -13.20 7.35 0.92
CA GLY A 153 -13.69 7.96 2.17
C GLY A 153 -14.45 7.03 3.13
N THR A 154 -14.73 5.78 2.75
CA THR A 154 -15.59 4.88 3.56
C THR A 154 -14.86 3.98 4.55
N GLY A 155 -13.53 4.17 4.70
CA GLY A 155 -12.68 3.37 5.59
C GLY A 155 -12.25 2.01 5.03
N GLN A 156 -11.18 1.46 5.59
CA GLN A 156 -10.59 0.19 5.21
C GLN A 156 -11.55 -0.98 5.53
N ARG A 157 -11.59 -2.00 4.65
CA ARG A 157 -12.31 -3.25 4.89
C ARG A 157 -11.34 -4.35 5.35
N PHE A 158 -11.74 -5.13 6.34
CA PHE A 158 -10.91 -6.15 6.98
C PHE A 158 -11.48 -7.57 6.83
N ARG A 159 -12.63 -7.73 6.17
CA ARG A 159 -13.19 -8.99 5.68
C ARG A 159 -13.67 -8.81 4.25
N ALA A 160 -13.66 -9.89 3.46
CA ALA A 160 -14.20 -9.86 2.11
C ALA A 160 -15.72 -9.64 2.08
N ASP A 161 -16.43 -10.05 3.13
CA ASP A 161 -17.87 -9.84 3.26
C ASP A 161 -18.25 -8.38 3.57
N ASP A 162 -17.31 -7.58 4.09
CA ASP A 162 -17.52 -6.15 4.36
C ASP A 162 -17.30 -5.28 3.10
N LEU A 163 -16.90 -5.89 1.97
CA LEU A 163 -16.68 -5.20 0.72
C LEU A 163 -18.01 -4.71 0.14
N GLN A 164 -18.05 -3.45 -0.28
CA GLN A 164 -19.20 -2.93 -1.00
C GLN A 164 -19.44 -3.72 -2.31
N PRO A 165 -20.70 -3.97 -2.70
CA PRO A 165 -21.01 -4.74 -3.91
C PRO A 165 -20.32 -4.21 -5.16
N GLU A 166 -20.23 -2.89 -5.33
CA GLU A 166 -19.57 -2.25 -6.47
C GLU A 166 -18.07 -2.57 -6.52
N ILE A 167 -17.43 -2.61 -5.35
CA ILE A 167 -16.00 -2.94 -5.23
C ILE A 167 -15.80 -4.42 -5.54
N ARG A 168 -16.62 -5.31 -4.95
CA ARG A 168 -16.55 -6.76 -5.19
C ARG A 168 -16.79 -7.10 -6.66
N ASN A 169 -17.80 -6.51 -7.29
CA ASN A 169 -18.19 -6.78 -8.68
C ASN A 169 -17.18 -6.26 -9.71
N ALA A 170 -16.35 -5.28 -9.34
CA ALA A 170 -15.30 -4.77 -10.21
C ALA A 170 -14.03 -5.64 -10.21
N ALA A 171 -13.91 -6.60 -9.29
CA ALA A 171 -12.77 -7.51 -9.25
C ALA A 171 -13.03 -8.76 -10.10
N ASP A 172 -12.04 -9.16 -10.86
CA ASP A 172 -12.04 -10.40 -11.66
C ASP A 172 -11.69 -11.62 -10.79
N ILE A 173 -11.06 -11.39 -9.62
CA ILE A 173 -10.85 -12.38 -8.57
C ILE A 173 -10.88 -11.74 -7.18
N VAL A 174 -11.47 -12.43 -6.21
CA VAL A 174 -11.43 -12.06 -4.79
C VAL A 174 -10.79 -13.20 -4.02
N LEU A 175 -9.64 -12.93 -3.40
CA LEU A 175 -8.98 -13.88 -2.51
C LEU A 175 -9.40 -13.61 -1.07
N ASP A 176 -10.16 -14.52 -0.47
CA ASP A 176 -10.70 -14.37 0.89
C ASP A 176 -9.90 -15.17 1.91
N TYR A 177 -9.26 -14.46 2.84
CA TYR A 177 -8.53 -15.03 3.99
C TYR A 177 -9.16 -14.59 5.32
N GLY A 178 -10.47 -14.34 5.33
CA GLY A 178 -11.24 -13.96 6.50
C GLY A 178 -10.82 -12.61 7.09
N LEU A 179 -10.95 -12.51 8.42
CA LEU A 179 -10.61 -11.29 9.17
C LEU A 179 -9.10 -11.04 9.18
N ARG A 180 -8.70 -9.82 8.81
CA ARG A 180 -7.28 -9.44 8.78
C ARG A 180 -6.71 -9.13 10.16
N LYS A 181 -5.42 -9.46 10.33
CA LYS A 181 -4.65 -9.40 11.58
C LYS A 181 -4.82 -8.07 12.32
N TYR A 182 -4.70 -6.96 11.60
CA TYR A 182 -4.70 -5.61 12.18
C TYR A 182 -6.06 -4.89 12.13
N HIS A 183 -7.17 -5.63 12.06
CA HIS A 183 -8.52 -5.04 11.97
C HIS A 183 -8.89 -4.07 13.10
N HIS A 184 -8.36 -4.29 14.31
CA HIS A 184 -8.72 -3.49 15.50
C HIS A 184 -8.28 -2.01 15.38
N TYR A 185 -7.26 -1.71 14.57
CA TYR A 185 -6.86 -0.32 14.32
C TYR A 185 -7.92 0.47 13.54
N GLY A 186 -8.75 -0.19 12.72
CA GLY A 186 -9.80 0.46 11.94
C GLY A 186 -9.31 1.46 10.87
N ARG A 187 -7.99 1.62 10.72
CA ARG A 187 -7.32 2.43 9.69
C ARG A 187 -6.43 1.51 8.85
N SER A 188 -6.07 1.98 7.66
CA SER A 188 -5.05 1.35 6.80
C SER A 188 -3.64 1.63 7.37
N VAL A 189 -2.58 1.20 6.68
CA VAL A 189 -1.18 1.31 7.14
C VAL A 189 -0.76 2.73 7.57
N THR A 190 0.14 2.85 8.53
CA THR A 190 0.86 4.13 8.77
C THR A 190 1.66 4.51 7.53
N ILE A 191 1.62 5.79 7.11
CA ILE A 191 2.39 6.29 5.96
C ILE A 191 3.34 7.37 6.42
N MET A 192 4.61 7.24 6.06
CA MET A 192 5.67 8.19 6.33
C MET A 192 6.39 8.62 5.04
N ARG A 193 6.80 9.88 4.98
CA ARG A 193 7.59 10.45 3.89
C ARG A 193 9.05 10.57 4.29
N PHE A 194 9.94 10.26 3.36
CA PHE A 194 11.39 10.32 3.51
C PHE A 194 12.00 11.18 2.39
N PRO A 195 13.11 11.88 2.68
CA PRO A 195 13.98 11.76 3.87
C PRO A 195 13.53 12.54 5.11
N GLU A 196 12.41 13.26 5.05
CA GLU A 196 11.96 14.16 6.13
C GLU A 196 11.53 13.42 7.42
N VAL A 197 11.29 12.10 7.34
CA VAL A 197 10.71 11.28 8.43
C VAL A 197 9.38 11.86 8.92
N GLU A 198 8.55 12.24 7.95
CA GLU A 198 7.30 12.95 8.20
C GLU A 198 6.11 11.99 8.17
N VAL A 199 5.23 12.06 9.17
CA VAL A 199 4.00 11.27 9.20
C VAL A 199 2.95 11.91 8.28
N VAL A 200 2.61 11.20 7.21
CA VAL A 200 1.55 11.60 6.26
C VAL A 200 0.21 11.01 6.68
N ARG A 201 0.22 9.79 7.23
CA ARG A 201 -0.96 9.12 7.78
C ARG A 201 -0.64 8.32 9.03
N ILE A 202 -1.37 8.60 10.09
CA ILE A 202 -1.44 7.77 11.29
C ILE A 202 -2.33 6.56 11.02
N GLY A 203 -1.79 5.35 11.12
CA GLY A 203 -2.48 4.14 10.71
C GLY A 203 -2.19 2.93 11.58
N THR A 204 -2.22 1.75 10.98
CA THR A 204 -1.88 0.48 11.64
C THR A 204 -0.52 0.55 12.34
N CYS A 205 -0.46 0.06 13.59
CA CYS A 205 0.75 -0.05 14.42
C CYS A 205 1.49 1.26 14.67
N TYR A 206 0.81 2.40 14.58
CA TYR A 206 1.46 3.70 14.72
C TYR A 206 2.18 3.86 16.07
N GLU A 207 1.57 3.43 17.16
CA GLU A 207 2.15 3.47 18.50
C GLU A 207 3.46 2.69 18.62
N LEU A 208 3.57 1.56 17.92
CA LEU A 208 4.79 0.74 17.90
C LEU A 208 5.87 1.40 17.04
N ILE A 209 5.47 2.01 15.92
CA ILE A 209 6.37 2.77 15.05
C ILE A 209 6.94 3.98 15.79
N VAL A 210 6.10 4.73 16.52
CA VAL A 210 6.52 5.87 17.34
C VAL A 210 7.53 5.43 18.40
N ASP A 211 7.27 4.34 19.14
CA ASP A 211 8.19 3.82 20.15
C ASP A 211 9.55 3.43 19.55
N ALA A 212 9.54 2.66 18.46
CA ALA A 212 10.75 2.22 17.78
C ALA A 212 11.57 3.41 17.25
N VAL A 213 10.94 4.33 16.51
CA VAL A 213 11.61 5.51 15.94
C VAL A 213 12.19 6.41 17.02
N ARG A 214 11.47 6.59 18.14
CA ARG A 214 11.95 7.38 19.27
C ARG A 214 13.16 6.74 19.94
N ARG A 215 13.09 5.44 20.24
CA ARG A 215 14.16 4.73 20.97
C ARG A 215 15.44 4.59 20.15
N GLU A 216 15.30 4.20 18.89
CA GLU A 216 16.46 3.86 18.05
C GLU A 216 17.09 5.10 17.40
N TYR A 217 16.31 6.18 17.18
CA TYR A 217 16.77 7.37 16.44
C TYR A 217 16.56 8.71 17.16
N GLY A 218 15.92 8.73 18.34
CA GLY A 218 15.67 9.97 19.09
C GLY A 218 14.70 10.93 18.40
N ILE A 219 13.89 10.46 17.45
CA ILE A 219 12.94 11.28 16.68
C ILE A 219 11.57 11.22 17.35
N GLU A 220 11.01 12.38 17.67
CA GLU A 220 9.64 12.51 18.18
C GLU A 220 8.66 12.66 17.01
N LEU A 221 7.72 11.72 16.88
CA LEU A 221 6.64 11.76 15.90
C LEU A 221 5.35 12.34 16.53
N PRO A 222 4.43 12.92 15.75
CA PRO A 222 3.22 13.56 16.28
C PRO A 222 2.33 12.57 17.05
N ALA A 223 1.63 13.06 18.08
CA ALA A 223 0.65 12.25 18.81
C ALA A 223 -0.56 11.89 17.92
N ASP A 224 -1.13 10.70 18.10
CA ASP A 224 -2.42 10.34 17.48
C ASP A 224 -3.57 11.02 18.25
N PRO A 225 -4.34 11.93 17.64
CA PRO A 225 -5.48 12.57 18.30
C PRO A 225 -6.67 11.60 18.49
N GLY A 226 -6.55 10.36 18.02
CA GLY A 226 -7.59 9.34 18.11
C GLY A 226 -8.53 9.35 16.90
N ARG A 227 -9.28 8.27 16.75
CA ARG A 227 -10.17 8.06 15.60
C ARG A 227 -11.40 8.96 15.61
N ASP A 228 -11.85 9.41 16.77
CA ASP A 228 -13.00 10.31 16.88
C ASP A 228 -12.66 11.71 16.34
N VAL A 229 -11.40 12.13 16.48
CA VAL A 229 -10.91 13.43 16.00
C VAL A 229 -10.39 13.33 14.56
N LEU A 230 -9.65 12.27 14.25
CA LEU A 230 -9.03 12.07 12.93
C LEU A 230 -9.38 10.68 12.35
N PRO A 231 -10.61 10.46 11.86
CA PRO A 231 -11.06 9.13 11.43
C PRO A 231 -10.18 8.48 10.36
N SER A 232 -9.73 9.26 9.36
CA SER A 232 -8.91 8.76 8.25
C SER A 232 -7.44 8.57 8.59
N GLY A 233 -6.96 9.22 9.66
CA GLY A 233 -5.56 9.29 10.05
C GLY A 233 -4.68 10.20 9.18
N HIS A 234 -5.19 10.77 8.08
CA HIS A 234 -4.38 11.60 7.19
C HIS A 234 -4.12 12.96 7.82
N LEU A 235 -2.85 13.29 8.03
CA LEU A 235 -2.43 14.63 8.46
C LEU A 235 -2.32 15.60 7.28
N LYS A 236 -2.25 15.07 6.05
CA LYS A 236 -2.01 15.84 4.81
C LYS A 236 -2.90 15.39 3.64
N GLU A 237 -4.20 15.21 3.89
CA GLU A 237 -5.11 14.58 2.91
C GLU A 237 -5.21 15.27 1.55
N PHE A 238 -5.13 16.61 1.52
CA PHE A 238 -5.35 17.43 0.32
C PHE A 238 -4.10 18.15 -0.17
N GLU A 239 -2.91 17.77 0.31
CA GLU A 239 -1.64 18.42 -0.10
C GLU A 239 -1.38 18.32 -1.62
N LEU A 240 -1.97 17.31 -2.28
CA LEU A 240 -1.86 17.05 -3.72
C LEU A 240 -3.10 17.47 -4.52
N ALA A 241 -4.05 18.16 -3.91
CA ALA A 241 -5.18 18.71 -4.63
C ALA A 241 -4.67 19.79 -5.60
N LYS A 242 -5.03 19.68 -6.87
CA LYS A 242 -4.86 20.80 -7.80
C LYS A 242 -5.87 21.85 -7.36
N ASN A 243 -5.41 23.08 -7.13
CA ASN A 243 -6.32 24.22 -7.00
C ASN A 243 -6.91 24.45 -8.39
N ASP A 244 -8.24 24.41 -8.49
CA ASP A 244 -8.98 24.78 -9.70
C ASP A 244 -8.86 26.30 -9.96
#